data_AF-A0A1J7JLN8-F1
#
_entry.id   AF-A0A1J7JLN8-F1
#
_cell.length_a   1.000
_cell.length_b   1.000
_cell.length_c   1.000
_cell.angle_alpha   90.00
_cell.angle_beta   90.00
_cell.angle_gamma   90.00
#
_symmetry.space_group_name_H-M   'P 1'
#
loop_
_entity.id
_entity.type
_entity.pdbx_description
1 polymer ?
#
loop_
_entity_poly.entity_id
_entity_poly.type
_entity_poly.pdbx_seq_one_letter_code
_entity_poly.pdbx_strand_id
1 'polypeptide(L)'
;MAKRTLYLVTYDRGTYDTTGKVKPHHWSFFIQKEVNGGKDMGIAHQLHGMPGAFYYTGPEVLDLAESGPRKEELEIGEVDDSRLCRVHEILQQVRIDTVESSGWNCQDWALDGLERLKEEGFVYDYLTQETVKHWLRE
;
A
#
# COMPACT_ATOMS: atom_id res chain seq x y z
N MET A 1 16.61 12.88 -13.12
CA MET A 1 15.18 13.19 -12.99
C MET A 1 14.88 13.25 -11.50
N ALA A 2 13.80 13.92 -11.07
CA ALA A 2 13.43 13.89 -9.67
C ALA A 2 12.96 12.47 -9.30
N LYS A 3 13.41 12.01 -8.13
CA LYS A 3 12.98 10.76 -7.52
C LYS A 3 12.01 11.05 -6.40
N ARG A 4 11.05 10.16 -6.22
CA ARG A 4 10.05 10.18 -5.16
C ARG A 4 10.22 8.96 -4.30
N THR A 5 10.14 9.14 -2.99
CA THR A 5 10.18 8.01 -2.07
C THR A 5 8.88 7.22 -2.16
N LEU A 6 9.00 5.90 -2.22
CA LEU A 6 7.91 4.94 -2.22
C LEU A 6 7.84 4.28 -0.84
N TYR A 7 6.66 4.33 -0.25
CA TYR A 7 6.34 3.78 1.05
C TYR A 7 5.29 2.68 0.94
N LEU A 8 5.33 1.77 1.90
CA LEU A 8 4.20 0.94 2.26
C LEU A 8 3.67 1.42 3.61
N VAL A 9 2.39 1.78 3.66
CA VAL A 9 1.74 2.43 4.79
C VAL A 9 0.60 1.57 5.29
N THR A 10 0.43 1.50 6.62
CA THR A 10 -0.70 0.81 7.25
C THR A 10 -1.61 1.75 8.02
N TYR A 11 -2.91 1.48 7.97
CA TYR A 11 -3.94 2.24 8.66
C TYR A 11 -4.74 1.38 9.63
N ASP A 12 -5.00 1.94 10.81
CA ASP A 12 -5.91 1.33 11.77
C ASP A 12 -7.36 1.42 11.28
N ARG A 13 -8.06 0.28 11.31
CA ARG A 13 -9.48 0.15 10.93
C ARG A 13 -10.40 0.04 12.14
N GLY A 14 -9.85 0.16 13.34
CA GLY A 14 -10.51 -0.03 14.62
C GLY A 14 -10.76 -1.50 14.94
N THR A 15 -11.72 -1.74 15.82
CA THR A 15 -12.10 -3.07 16.28
C THR A 15 -13.44 -3.50 15.67
N TYR A 16 -13.70 -4.81 15.67
CA TYR A 16 -15.04 -5.33 15.40
C TYR A 16 -15.94 -5.11 16.61
N ASP A 17 -17.03 -4.36 16.44
CA ASP A 17 -17.97 -4.03 17.52
C ASP A 17 -18.49 -5.28 18.27
N THR A 18 -18.66 -6.40 17.56
CA THR A 18 -19.22 -7.63 18.09
C THR A 18 -18.23 -8.49 18.88
N THR A 19 -16.92 -8.37 18.62
CA THR A 19 -15.90 -9.25 19.23
C THR A 19 -14.81 -8.51 19.99
N GLY A 20 -14.73 -7.19 19.84
CA GLY A 20 -13.65 -6.36 20.38
C GLY A 20 -12.27 -6.60 19.74
N LYS A 21 -12.16 -7.51 18.76
CA LYS A 21 -10.89 -7.81 18.10
C LYS A 21 -10.49 -6.68 17.15
N VAL A 22 -9.20 -6.38 17.10
CA VAL A 22 -8.61 -5.44 16.13
C VAL A 22 -8.83 -5.97 14.72
N LYS A 23 -9.30 -5.11 13.81
CA LYS A 23 -9.43 -5.45 12.40
C LYS A 23 -8.03 -5.49 11.77
N PRO A 24 -7.78 -6.36 10.77
CA PRO A 24 -6.53 -6.32 10.00
C PRO A 24 -6.28 -4.90 9.47
N HIS A 25 -5.04 -4.42 9.54
CA HIS A 25 -4.76 -3.07 9.05
C HIS A 25 -4.94 -3.01 7.54
N HIS A 26 -5.36 -1.83 7.08
CA HIS A 26 -5.39 -1.55 5.65
C HIS A 26 -3.99 -1.21 5.17
N TRP A 27 -3.54 -1.83 4.07
CA TRP A 27 -2.21 -1.59 3.49
C TRP A 27 -2.34 -0.79 2.19
N SER A 28 -1.49 0.20 2.02
CA SER A 28 -1.43 1.04 0.82
C SER A 28 0.00 1.33 0.43
N PHE A 29 0.29 1.34 -0.87
CA PHE A 29 1.50 1.99 -1.37
C PHE A 29 1.29 3.50 -1.42
N PHE A 30 2.33 4.25 -1.09
CA PHE A 30 2.29 5.70 -1.13
C PHE A 30 3.57 6.27 -1.75
N ILE A 31 3.42 7.07 -2.80
CA ILE A 31 4.53 7.78 -3.43
C ILE A 31 4.47 9.23 -2.99
N GLN A 32 5.44 9.64 -2.18
CA GLN A 32 5.48 10.98 -1.63
C GLN A 32 5.84 11.99 -2.72
N LYS A 33 5.00 13.01 -2.92
CA LYS A 33 5.24 14.07 -3.88
C LYS A 33 5.81 15.32 -3.24
N GLU A 34 5.10 15.87 -2.27
CA GLU A 34 5.43 17.15 -1.66
C GLU A 34 5.20 17.08 -0.15
N VAL A 35 6.23 17.46 0.61
CA VAL A 35 6.12 17.70 2.04
C VAL A 35 6.21 19.19 2.26
N ASN A 36 5.09 19.84 2.57
CA ASN A 36 5.09 21.28 2.79
C ASN A 36 4.10 21.69 3.89
N GLY A 37 4.60 22.39 4.91
CA GLY A 37 3.78 23.11 5.89
C GLY A 37 2.68 22.29 6.59
N GLY A 38 2.88 20.99 6.80
CA GLY A 38 1.92 20.09 7.45
C GLY A 38 1.07 19.23 6.50
N LYS A 39 1.29 19.33 5.19
CA LYS A 39 0.71 18.44 4.18
C LYS A 39 1.74 17.43 3.71
N ASP A 40 1.31 16.18 3.57
CA ASP A 40 2.10 15.09 3.02
C ASP A 40 1.38 14.57 1.77
N MET A 41 1.49 15.35 0.69
CA MET A 41 0.78 15.08 -0.54
C MET A 41 1.51 13.99 -1.32
N GLY A 42 0.76 13.00 -1.81
CA GLY A 42 1.33 11.96 -2.65
C GLY A 42 0.30 11.22 -3.48
N ILE A 43 0.75 10.11 -4.05
CA ILE A 43 -0.09 9.18 -4.80
C ILE A 43 -0.23 7.90 -3.97
N ALA A 44 -1.45 7.58 -3.56
CA ALA A 44 -1.77 6.32 -2.94
C ALA A 44 -2.24 5.30 -3.98
N HIS A 45 -1.83 4.04 -3.78
CA HIS A 45 -2.38 2.88 -4.47
C HIS A 45 -2.87 1.90 -3.41
N GLN A 46 -4.20 1.79 -3.33
CA GLN A 46 -4.85 1.01 -2.29
C GLN A 46 -6.00 0.18 -2.84
N LEU A 47 -6.16 -1.01 -2.27
CA LEU A 47 -7.27 -1.89 -2.56
C LEU A 47 -8.51 -1.47 -1.77
N HIS A 48 -9.66 -1.42 -2.42
CA HIS A 48 -10.94 -1.09 -1.79
C HIS A 48 -11.87 -2.29 -1.74
N GLY A 49 -12.92 -2.16 -0.94
CA GLY A 49 -13.99 -3.15 -0.84
C GLY A 49 -13.84 -4.08 0.37
N MET A 50 -14.35 -5.29 0.21
CA MET A 50 -14.45 -6.30 1.27
C MET A 50 -14.22 -7.70 0.69
N PRO A 51 -13.97 -8.73 1.52
CA PRO A 51 -13.85 -10.10 1.04
C PRO A 51 -14.98 -10.48 0.09
N GLY A 52 -14.64 -11.01 -1.09
CA GLY A 52 -15.60 -11.34 -2.15
C GLY A 52 -15.87 -10.22 -3.17
N ALA A 53 -15.49 -8.98 -2.88
CA ALA A 53 -15.78 -7.81 -3.71
C ALA A 53 -14.66 -6.76 -3.67
N PHE A 54 -13.41 -7.20 -3.56
CA PHE A 54 -12.26 -6.30 -3.62
C PHE A 54 -12.08 -5.72 -5.03
N TYR A 55 -11.60 -4.48 -5.11
CA TYR A 55 -11.31 -3.82 -6.38
C TYR A 55 -10.20 -2.76 -6.23
N TYR A 56 -9.54 -2.46 -7.34
CA TYR A 56 -8.50 -1.44 -7.41
C TYR A 56 -8.85 -0.44 -8.53
N THR A 57 -9.03 0.83 -8.16
CA THR A 57 -9.48 1.93 -9.05
C THR A 57 -8.34 2.68 -9.73
N GLY A 58 -7.11 2.51 -9.26
CA GLY A 58 -5.95 3.22 -9.78
C GLY A 58 -5.30 4.15 -8.76
N PRO A 59 -4.45 5.09 -9.22
CA PRO A 59 -3.75 6.02 -8.35
C PRO A 59 -4.71 7.09 -7.79
N GLU A 60 -4.58 7.38 -6.51
CA GLU A 60 -5.36 8.39 -5.80
C GLU A 60 -4.44 9.48 -5.28
N VAL A 61 -4.71 10.74 -5.61
CA VAL A 61 -3.98 11.86 -5.00
C VAL A 61 -4.61 12.16 -3.65
N LEU A 62 -3.84 11.97 -2.58
CA LEU A 62 -4.30 12.23 -1.23
C LEU A 62 -3.23 12.93 -0.39
N ASP A 63 -3.69 13.62 0.65
CA ASP A 63 -2.85 14.08 1.75
C ASP A 63 -2.78 12.97 2.79
N LEU A 64 -1.59 12.41 2.99
CA LEU A 64 -1.39 11.31 3.93
C LEU A 64 -1.77 11.73 5.35
N ALA A 65 -1.60 13.01 5.70
CA ALA A 65 -1.97 13.56 7.00
C ALA A 65 -3.49 13.53 7.27
N GLU A 66 -4.32 13.50 6.22
CA GLU A 66 -5.79 13.48 6.32
C GLU A 66 -6.39 12.07 6.08
N SER A 67 -5.56 11.08 5.73
CA SER A 67 -6.00 9.75 5.25
C SER A 67 -6.42 8.75 6.35
N GLY A 68 -6.40 9.15 7.62
CA GLY A 68 -6.84 8.34 8.76
C GLY A 68 -5.73 8.06 9.78
N PRO A 69 -6.01 7.28 10.84
CA PRO A 69 -5.02 6.95 11.87
C PRO A 69 -3.96 6.01 11.29
N ARG A 70 -2.87 6.61 10.82
CA ARG A 70 -1.68 5.90 10.33
C ARG A 70 -1.04 5.13 11.49
N LYS A 71 -0.73 3.86 11.26
CA LYS A 71 -0.13 2.99 12.27
C LYS A 71 1.36 2.84 12.06
N GLU A 72 1.78 2.32 10.92
CA GLU A 72 3.19 2.16 10.55
C GLU A 72 3.42 2.65 9.11
N GLU A 73 4.65 3.07 8.85
CA GLU A 73 5.13 3.49 7.53
C GLU A 73 6.52 2.89 7.34
N LEU A 74 6.73 2.26 6.18
CA LEU A 74 8.01 1.70 5.79
C LEU A 74 8.39 2.28 4.43
N GLU A 75 9.55 2.94 4.39
CA GLU A 75 10.18 3.25 3.11
C GLU A 75 10.62 1.94 2.45
N ILE A 76 10.12 1.72 1.23
CA ILE A 76 10.41 0.49 0.48
C ILE A 76 11.25 0.74 -0.77
N GLY A 77 11.38 1.99 -1.22
CA GLY A 77 12.21 2.30 -2.38
C GLY A 77 12.02 3.72 -2.93
N GLU A 78 12.41 3.90 -4.18
CA GLU A 78 12.34 5.18 -4.88
C GLU A 78 11.81 4.99 -6.31
N VAL A 79 11.06 5.97 -6.80
CA VAL A 79 10.47 5.97 -8.14
C VAL A 79 10.85 7.26 -8.86
N ASP A 80 11.39 7.14 -10.08
CA ASP A 80 11.58 8.29 -10.96
C ASP A 80 10.24 8.85 -11.43
N ASP A 81 10.11 10.18 -11.52
CA ASP A 81 8.88 10.84 -11.99
C ASP A 81 8.37 10.31 -13.35
N SER A 82 9.29 9.92 -14.25
CA SER A 82 8.96 9.33 -15.56
C SER A 82 8.38 7.92 -15.49
N ARG A 83 8.54 7.23 -14.35
CA ARG A 83 8.11 5.84 -14.12
C ARG A 83 6.91 5.73 -13.18
N LEU A 84 6.31 6.84 -12.74
CA LEU A 84 5.11 6.81 -11.89
C LEU A 84 3.95 6.03 -12.53
N CYS A 85 3.74 6.19 -13.85
CA CYS A 85 2.72 5.43 -14.57
C CYS A 85 3.02 3.92 -14.55
N ARG A 86 4.30 3.53 -14.59
CA ARG A 86 4.71 2.13 -14.57
C ARG A 86 4.35 1.46 -13.24
N VAL A 87 4.47 2.16 -12.12
CA VAL A 87 4.02 1.65 -10.82
C VAL A 87 2.54 1.32 -10.84
N HIS A 88 1.70 2.21 -11.40
CA HIS A 88 0.27 1.95 -11.54
C HIS A 88 -0.01 0.71 -12.40
N GLU A 89 0.61 0.61 -13.57
CA GLU A 89 0.43 -0.51 -14.50
C GLU A 89 0.76 -1.86 -13.84
N ILE A 90 1.81 -1.91 -13.01
CA ILE A 90 2.21 -3.10 -12.27
C ILE A 90 1.15 -3.46 -11.22
N LEU A 91 0.74 -2.48 -10.41
CA LEU A 91 -0.24 -2.70 -9.34
C LEU A 91 -1.63 -3.05 -9.87
N GLN A 92 -1.99 -2.59 -11.06
CA GLN A 92 -3.23 -2.98 -11.75
C GLN A 92 -3.23 -4.45 -12.20
N GLN A 93 -2.05 -5.04 -12.41
CA GLN A 93 -1.90 -6.43 -12.84
C GLN A 93 -1.82 -7.42 -11.66
N VAL A 94 -1.75 -6.92 -10.42
CA VAL A 94 -1.78 -7.78 -9.24
C VAL A 94 -3.12 -8.51 -9.20
N ARG A 95 -3.08 -9.82 -8.97
CA ARG A 95 -4.29 -10.65 -8.88
C ARG A 95 -5.12 -10.17 -7.70
N ILE A 96 -6.42 -9.98 -7.93
CA ILE A 96 -7.40 -9.72 -6.89
C ILE A 96 -8.26 -10.97 -6.75
N ASP A 97 -8.31 -11.54 -5.54
CA ASP A 97 -9.20 -12.66 -5.26
C ASP A 97 -10.57 -12.16 -4.79
N THR A 98 -11.61 -12.53 -5.53
CA THR A 98 -13.00 -12.18 -5.23
C THR A 98 -13.77 -13.36 -4.64
N VAL A 99 -13.09 -14.39 -4.14
CA VAL A 99 -13.71 -15.48 -3.39
C VAL A 99 -13.76 -15.10 -1.91
N GLU A 100 -14.97 -14.90 -1.38
CA GLU A 100 -15.19 -14.45 0.00
C GLU A 100 -14.53 -15.35 1.06
N SER A 101 -14.52 -16.67 0.84
CA SER A 101 -13.97 -17.65 1.78
C SER A 101 -12.47 -17.93 1.62
N SER A 102 -11.76 -17.20 0.75
CA SER A 102 -10.34 -17.45 0.46
C SER A 102 -9.41 -17.04 1.59
N GLY A 103 -9.85 -16.11 2.45
CA GLY A 103 -9.00 -15.44 3.44
C GLY A 103 -8.08 -14.36 2.85
N TRP A 104 -8.08 -14.21 1.52
CA TRP A 104 -7.30 -13.20 0.80
C TRP A 104 -7.81 -11.78 1.12
N ASN A 105 -6.90 -10.83 1.27
CA ASN A 105 -7.21 -9.44 1.61
C ASN A 105 -6.19 -8.43 1.04
N CYS A 106 -6.28 -7.17 1.47
CA CYS A 106 -5.40 -6.09 1.02
C CYS A 106 -3.90 -6.32 1.31
N GLN A 107 -3.55 -7.07 2.35
CA GLN A 107 -2.16 -7.41 2.65
C GLN A 107 -1.59 -8.35 1.59
N ASP A 108 -2.35 -9.36 1.17
CA ASP A 108 -1.94 -10.27 0.10
C ASP A 108 -1.72 -9.52 -1.21
N TRP A 109 -2.63 -8.60 -1.56
CA TRP A 109 -2.47 -7.70 -2.71
C TRP A 109 -1.19 -6.86 -2.62
N ALA A 110 -0.93 -6.27 -1.45
CA ALA A 110 0.24 -5.43 -1.24
C ALA A 110 1.55 -6.23 -1.30
N LEU A 111 1.57 -7.46 -0.80
CA LEU A 111 2.77 -8.31 -0.83
C LEU A 111 3.07 -8.82 -2.24
N ASP A 112 2.06 -9.20 -3.00
CA ASP A 112 2.22 -9.54 -4.42
C ASP A 112 2.65 -8.32 -5.24
N GLY A 113 2.10 -7.15 -4.93
CA GLY A 113 2.51 -5.87 -5.52
C GLY A 113 3.97 -5.54 -5.21
N LEU A 114 4.41 -5.76 -3.97
CA LEU A 114 5.78 -5.52 -3.52
C LEU A 114 6.80 -6.30 -4.36
N GLU A 115 6.58 -7.61 -4.55
CA GLU A 115 7.49 -8.46 -5.32
C GLU A 115 7.55 -8.03 -6.79
N ARG A 116 6.41 -7.69 -7.40
CA ARG A 116 6.38 -7.21 -8.79
C ARG A 116 7.06 -5.85 -8.97
N LEU A 117 6.90 -4.95 -8.00
CA LEU A 117 7.59 -3.66 -8.01
C LEU A 117 9.09 -3.84 -7.80
N LYS A 118 9.49 -4.83 -6.99
CA LYS A 118 10.89 -5.21 -6.78
C LYS A 118 11.53 -5.74 -8.06
N GLU A 119 10.87 -6.62 -8.80
CA GLU A 119 11.34 -7.13 -10.10
C GLU A 119 11.62 -6.00 -11.12
N GLU A 120 10.95 -4.86 -10.98
CA GLU A 120 11.09 -3.68 -11.85
C GLU A 120 12.06 -2.61 -11.29
N GLY A 121 12.71 -2.92 -10.16
CA GLY A 121 13.71 -2.08 -9.51
C GLY A 121 13.15 -0.85 -8.78
N PHE A 122 11.88 -0.88 -8.38
CA PHE A 122 11.26 0.18 -7.58
C PHE A 122 11.40 -0.03 -6.07
N VAL A 123 11.64 -1.27 -5.64
CA VAL A 123 11.76 -1.66 -4.23
C VAL A 123 13.18 -2.11 -3.94
N TYR A 124 13.69 -1.80 -2.75
CA TYR A 124 15.02 -2.19 -2.34
C TYR A 124 15.19 -3.72 -2.27
N ASP A 125 16.29 -4.23 -2.81
CA ASP A 125 16.54 -5.68 -2.97
C ASP A 125 16.53 -6.47 -1.66
N TYR A 126 16.90 -5.83 -0.54
CA TYR A 126 16.96 -6.47 0.77
C TYR A 126 15.58 -6.66 1.42
N LEU A 127 14.54 -6.00 0.91
CA LEU A 127 13.19 -6.13 1.46
C LEU A 127 12.55 -7.42 0.96
N THR A 128 12.12 -8.26 1.89
CA THR A 128 11.34 -9.47 1.63
C THR A 128 9.94 -9.29 2.19
N GLN A 129 8.96 -10.05 1.69
CA GLN A 129 7.62 -10.08 2.28
C GLN A 129 7.63 -10.31 3.79
N GLU A 130 8.49 -11.21 4.30
CA GLU A 130 8.61 -11.49 5.74
C GLU A 130 9.16 -10.29 6.51
N THR A 131 10.20 -9.63 5.98
CA THR A 131 10.76 -8.42 6.60
C THR A 131 9.73 -7.29 6.66
N VAL A 132 8.94 -7.13 5.60
CA VAL A 132 7.89 -6.12 5.52
C VAL A 132 6.78 -6.40 6.54
N LYS A 133 6.27 -7.64 6.61
CA LYS A 133 5.27 -8.02 7.63
C LYS A 133 5.75 -7.75 9.05
N HIS A 134 6.99 -8.16 9.35
CA HIS A 134 7.58 -7.93 10.67
C HIS A 134 7.68 -6.43 11.01
N TRP A 135 8.09 -5.60 10.06
CA TRP A 135 8.18 -4.15 10.25
C TRP A 135 6.81 -3.50 10.49
N LEU A 136 5.81 -3.92 9.71
CA LEU A 136 4.44 -3.41 9.80
C LEU A 136 3.62 -4.02 10.95
N ARG A 137 4.25 -4.86 11.77
CA ARG A 137 3.69 -5.53 12.96
C ARG A 137 2.49 -6.42 12.66
N GLU A 138 2.60 -7.24 11.61
CA GLU A 138 1.57 -8.19 11.13
C GLU A 138 2.10 -9.63 11.09
#